data_AF-X1CFE0-F1
#
_entry.id   AF-X1CFE0-F1
#
_cell.length_a   1.000
_cell.length_b   1.000
_cell.length_c   1.000
_cell.angle_alpha   90.00
_cell.angle_beta   90.00
_cell.angle_gamma   90.00
#
_symmetry.space_group_name_H-M   'P 1'
#
loop_
_entity.id
_entity.type
_entity.pdbx_description
1 polymer ?
#
loop_
_entity_poly.entity_id
_entity_poly.type
_entity_poly.pdbx_seq_one_letter_code
_entity_poly.pdbx_strand_id
1 'polypeptide(L)'
;MYCKHFGFSQKPFDVTPDHRFLYQTPGNREALSSILYGIRERRGFVALVGEAGTGKTTLLRAALSQLDKNTRSAFVFNSDLPFLQVM
;
A
#
# COMPACT_ATOMS: atom_id res chain seq x y z
N MET A 1 29.07 -2.66 -7.37
CA MET A 1 29.95 -3.83 -7.16
C MET A 1 29.18 -5.02 -6.59
N TYR A 2 28.45 -4.87 -5.46
CA TYR A 2 27.66 -5.94 -4.84
C TYR A 2 26.57 -6.54 -5.75
N CYS A 3 25.72 -5.70 -6.37
CA CYS A 3 24.65 -6.17 -7.25
C CYS A 3 25.17 -6.98 -8.46
N LYS A 4 26.29 -6.56 -9.06
CA LYS A 4 26.92 -7.28 -10.18
C LYS A 4 27.50 -8.63 -9.75
N HIS A 5 28.06 -8.72 -8.54
CA HIS A 5 28.62 -9.97 -8.01
C HIS A 5 27.54 -11.00 -7.66
N PHE A 6 26.40 -10.55 -7.10
CA PHE A 6 25.29 -11.43 -6.69
C PHE A 6 24.13 -11.52 -7.69
N GLY A 7 24.22 -10.85 -8.85
CA GLY A 7 23.17 -10.85 -9.86
C GLY A 7 21.89 -10.10 -9.46
N PHE A 8 21.94 -9.19 -8.49
CA PHE A 8 20.77 -8.39 -8.10
C PHE A 8 20.51 -7.26 -9.08
N SER A 9 19.23 -7.02 -9.38
CA SER A 9 18.79 -5.89 -10.22
C SER A 9 18.92 -4.54 -9.53
N GLN A 10 18.99 -4.53 -8.19
CA GLN A 10 19.15 -3.33 -7.38
C GLN A 10 19.81 -3.66 -6.04
N LYS A 11 20.10 -2.63 -5.23
CA LYS A 11 20.70 -2.81 -3.91
C LYS A 11 19.73 -3.59 -3.00
N PRO A 12 20.13 -4.74 -2.44
CA PRO A 12 19.29 -5.44 -1.48
C PRO A 12 19.33 -4.76 -0.11
N PHE A 13 18.27 -4.96 0.69
CA PHE A 13 18.17 -4.49 2.08
C PHE A 13 18.28 -2.98 2.27
N ASP A 14 17.45 -2.22 1.55
CA ASP A 14 17.34 -0.79 1.79
C ASP A 14 16.61 -0.50 3.13
N VAL A 15 16.90 0.64 3.74
CA VAL A 15 16.34 1.00 5.07
C VAL A 15 14.84 1.26 4.97
N THR A 16 14.37 1.71 3.81
CA THR A 16 12.94 1.95 3.55
C THR A 16 12.33 0.73 2.88
N PRO A 17 11.23 0.16 3.43
CA PRO A 17 10.51 -0.92 2.78
C PRO A 17 10.05 -0.52 1.37
N ASP A 18 10.43 -1.30 0.36
CA ASP A 18 10.02 -1.08 -1.02
C ASP A 18 8.71 -1.84 -1.31
N HIS A 19 7.64 -1.09 -1.56
CA HIS A 19 6.30 -1.61 -1.84
C HIS A 19 6.26 -2.56 -3.06
N ARG A 20 7.23 -2.50 -3.98
CA ARG A 20 7.35 -3.42 -5.12
C ARG A 20 7.67 -4.85 -4.69
N PHE A 21 8.23 -5.04 -3.49
CA PHE A 21 8.61 -6.35 -2.94
C PHE A 21 7.57 -6.86 -1.92
N LEU A 22 6.31 -6.45 -2.06
CA LEU A 22 5.24 -6.94 -1.19
C LEU A 22 5.07 -8.45 -1.34
N TYR A 23 5.40 -9.19 -0.27
CA TYR A 23 5.04 -10.59 -0.16
C TYR A 23 3.55 -10.71 0.20
N GLN A 24 2.75 -11.15 -0.76
CA GLN A 24 1.31 -11.32 -0.59
C GLN A 24 1.01 -12.69 0.02
N THR A 25 0.94 -12.74 1.35
CA THR A 25 0.32 -13.88 2.06
C THR A 25 -1.15 -14.05 1.60
N PRO A 26 -1.76 -15.23 1.79
CA PRO A 26 -3.17 -15.43 1.45
C PRO A 26 -4.09 -14.37 2.07
N GLY A 27 -3.90 -14.06 3.36
CA GLY A 27 -4.68 -13.02 4.05
C GLY A 27 -4.44 -11.61 3.49
N ASN A 28 -3.19 -11.27 3.13
CA ASN A 28 -2.89 -9.99 2.48
C ASN A 28 -3.58 -9.87 1.12
N ARG A 29 -3.62 -10.95 0.35
CA ARG A 29 -4.27 -11.00 -0.96
C ARG A 29 -5.78 -10.84 -0.85
N GLU A 30 -6.40 -11.52 0.12
CA GLU A 30 -7.83 -11.38 0.39
C GLU A 30 -8.17 -9.95 0.81
N ALA A 31 -7.49 -9.41 1.81
CA ALA A 31 -7.72 -8.04 2.28
C ALA A 31 -7.55 -7.00 1.16
N LEU A 32 -6.52 -7.14 0.34
CA LEU A 32 -6.29 -6.26 -0.82
C LEU A 32 -7.44 -6.36 -1.83
N SER A 33 -7.91 -7.58 -2.11
CA SER A 33 -9.02 -7.81 -3.03
C SER A 33 -10.32 -7.17 -2.50
N SER A 34 -10.59 -7.30 -1.19
CA SER A 34 -11.74 -6.67 -0.55
C SER A 34 -11.70 -5.14 -0.61
N ILE A 35 -10.52 -4.53 -0.41
CA ILE A 35 -10.34 -3.07 -0.55
C ILE A 35 -10.62 -2.63 -1.99
N LEU A 36 -9.98 -3.27 -2.96
CA LEU A 36 -10.15 -2.92 -4.38
C LEU A 36 -11.59 -3.11 -4.85
N TYR A 37 -12.25 -4.19 -4.41
CA TYR A 37 -13.66 -4.43 -4.67
C TYR A 37 -14.53 -3.33 -4.05
N GLY A 38 -14.29 -2.97 -2.78
CA GLY A 38 -15.04 -1.90 -2.10
C GLY A 38 -14.93 -0.54 -2.80
N ILE A 39 -13.75 -0.22 -3.34
CA ILE A 39 -13.52 0.99 -4.14
C ILE A 39 -14.29 0.93 -5.46
N ARG A 40 -14.17 -0.17 -6.21
CA ARG A 40 -14.81 -0.35 -7.54
C ARG A 40 -16.33 -0.30 -7.45
N GLU A 41 -16.90 -0.95 -6.45
CA GLU A 41 -18.34 -0.99 -6.21
C GLU A 41 -18.88 0.24 -5.48
N ARG A 42 -18.03 1.24 -5.18
CA ARG A 42 -18.41 2.47 -4.46
C ARG A 42 -19.18 2.18 -3.16
N ARG A 43 -18.71 1.20 -2.37
CA ARG A 43 -19.32 0.79 -1.08
C ARG A 43 -19.30 1.88 0.01
N GLY A 44 -18.72 3.05 -0.29
CA GLY A 44 -18.68 4.23 0.59
C GLY A 44 -17.53 4.18 1.60
N PHE A 45 -17.51 3.15 2.46
CA PHE A 45 -16.50 3.03 3.52
C PHE A 45 -15.97 1.60 3.65
N VAL A 46 -14.65 1.48 3.79
CA VAL A 46 -13.94 0.21 4.02
C VAL A 46 -12.93 0.41 5.14
N ALA A 47 -12.98 -0.45 6.16
CA ALA A 47 -12.03 -0.45 7.26
C ALA A 47 -11.10 -1.65 7.18
N LEU A 48 -9.78 -1.42 7.24
CA LEU A 48 -8.77 -2.46 7.37
C LEU A 48 -8.26 -2.51 8.81
N VAL A 49 -8.61 -3.58 9.53
CA VAL A 49 -8.29 -3.76 10.95
C VAL A 49 -7.30 -4.90 11.14
N GLY A 50 -6.39 -4.76 12.10
CA GLY A 50 -5.39 -5.77 12.44
C GLY A 50 -4.35 -5.22 13.40
N GLU A 51 -3.55 -6.11 13.99
CA GLU A 51 -2.53 -5.74 14.99
C GLU A 51 -1.42 -4.82 14.44
N ALA A 52 -0.67 -4.18 15.33
CA ALA A 52 0.50 -3.39 14.93
C ALA A 52 1.52 -4.29 14.19
N GLY A 53 2.11 -3.77 13.12
CA GLY A 53 3.10 -4.53 12.33
C GLY A 53 2.53 -5.50 11.29
N THR A 54 1.21 -5.69 11.19
CA THR A 54 0.58 -6.61 10.20
C THR A 54 0.58 -6.11 8.75
N GLY A 55 1.24 -4.98 8.46
CA GLY A 55 1.37 -4.49 7.08
C GLY A 55 0.16 -3.72 6.54
N LYS A 56 -0.77 -3.26 7.38
CA LYS A 56 -1.95 -2.45 6.97
C LYS A 56 -1.58 -1.27 6.05
N THR A 57 -0.59 -0.47 6.45
CA THR A 57 -0.10 0.67 5.67
C THR A 57 0.48 0.22 4.33
N THR A 58 1.18 -0.91 4.31
CA THR A 58 1.74 -1.50 3.08
C THR A 58 0.63 -1.95 2.14
N LEU A 59 -0.43 -2.57 2.66
CA LEU A 59 -1.61 -2.98 1.88
C LEU A 59 -2.35 -1.78 1.29
N LEU A 60 -2.52 -0.68 2.04
CA LEU A 60 -3.12 0.55 1.51
C LEU A 60 -2.28 1.14 0.37
N ARG A 61 -0.95 1.16 0.50
CA ARG A 61 -0.05 1.60 -0.59
C ARG A 61 -0.15 0.70 -1.82
N ALA A 62 -0.25 -0.62 -1.61
CA ALA A 62 -0.45 -1.56 -2.72
C ALA A 62 -1.79 -1.35 -3.42
N ALA A 63 -2.87 -1.12 -2.67
CA ALA A 63 -4.18 -0.80 -3.24
C ALA A 63 -4.13 0.46 -4.10
N LEU A 64 -3.50 1.54 -3.61
CA LEU A 64 -3.32 2.78 -4.37
C LEU A 64 -2.57 2.57 -5.68
N SER A 65 -1.54 1.71 -5.69
CA SER A 65 -0.77 1.40 -6.90
C SER A 65 -1.55 0.62 -7.97
N GLN A 66 -2.68 0.01 -7.60
CA GLN A 66 -3.54 -0.78 -8.48
C GLN A 66 -4.81 -0.05 -8.93
N LEU A 67 -4.99 1.20 -8.51
CA LEU A 67 -6.08 2.03 -8.99
C LEU A 67 -5.86 2.38 -10.47
N ASP A 68 -6.96 2.43 -11.22
CA ASP A 68 -6.92 2.83 -12.61
C ASP A 68 -6.67 4.34 -12.76
N LYS A 69 -6.27 4.77 -13.97
CA LYS A 69 -5.92 6.17 -14.25
C LYS A 69 -7.09 7.16 -14.08
N ASN A 70 -8.33 6.68 -14.06
CA ASN A 70 -9.51 7.53 -13.88
C ASN A 70 -9.87 7.72 -12.40
N THR A 71 -9.23 6.98 -11.49
CA THR A 71 -9.45 7.11 -10.06
C THR A 71 -8.45 8.11 -9.46
N ARG A 72 -8.96 9.27 -9.02
CA ARG A 72 -8.17 10.22 -8.22
C ARG A 72 -8.14 9.74 -6.78
N SER A 73 -6.95 9.71 -6.17
CA SER A 73 -6.76 9.27 -4.79
C SER A 73 -5.88 10.24 -4.02
N ALA A 74 -6.11 10.33 -2.72
CA ALA A 74 -5.28 11.06 -1.75
C ALA A 74 -4.95 10.13 -0.59
N PHE A 75 -3.72 10.19 -0.09
CA PHE A 75 -3.27 9.38 1.05
C PHE A 75 -3.00 10.28 2.24
N VAL A 76 -3.89 10.21 3.24
CA VAL A 76 -3.77 10.97 4.48
C VAL A 76 -3.17 10.05 5.54
N PHE A 77 -1.92 10.29 5.91
CA PHE A 77 -1.23 9.48 6.92
C PHE A 77 -1.45 10.00 8.34
N ASN A 78 -1.56 11.32 8.50
CA ASN A 78 -1.79 11.99 9.76
C ASN A 78 -3.22 12.54 9.80
N SER A 79 -4.04 12.05 10.71
CA SER A 79 -5.43 12.48 10.89
C SER A 79 -5.56 13.80 11.65
N ASP A 80 -4.49 14.29 12.30
CA ASP A 80 -4.49 15.55 13.06
C ASP A 80 -4.08 16.76 12.20
N LEU A 81 -4.07 16.60 10.87
CA LEU A 81 -3.73 17.70 9.97
C LEU A 81 -4.85 18.75 9.96
N PRO A 82 -4.52 20.05 10.19
CA PRO A 82 -5.50 21.11 10.02
C PRO A 82 -5.99 21.14 8.56
N PHE A 83 -7.29 21.39 8.37
CA PHE A 83 -7.98 21.35 7.07
C PHE A 83 -7.23 22.06 5.92
N LEU A 84 -6.56 23.18 6.24
CA LEU A 84 -5.81 23.99 5.28
C LEU A 84 -4.61 23.27 4.64
N GLN A 85 -4.06 22.22 5.28
CA GLN A 85 -2.91 21.47 4.77
C GLN A 85 -3.29 20.26 3.90
N VAL A 86 -4.59 19.92 3.82
CA VAL A 86 -5.09 18.78 3.03
C VAL A 86 -5.55 19.22 1.63
N MET A 87 -5.79 20.52 1.43
CA MET A 87 -6.21 21.12 0.15
C MET A 87 -5.05 21.45 -0.79
#